data_AF-A0A1L9C3V5-F1
#
_entry.id   AF-A0A1L9C3V5-F1
#
_cell.length_a   1.000
_cell.length_b   1.000
_cell.length_c   1.000
_cell.angle_alpha   90.00
_cell.angle_beta   90.00
_cell.angle_gamma   90.00
#
_symmetry.space_group_name_H-M   'P 1'
#
loop_
_entity.id
_entity.type
_entity.pdbx_description
1 polymer ?
#
loop_
_entity_poly.entity_id
_entity_poly.type
_entity_poly.pdbx_seq_one_letter_code
_entity_poly.pdbx_strand_id
1 'polypeptide(L)'
;MLNSKYEIETLKEDEEVVHLSFRPSNTDIMQIITRCKGLKALQLPSSYRKTLSDVAIKFLEMEDVELLEGDLKSTGISMYKEIDSEE
;
A
#
# COMPACT_ATOMS: atom_id res chain seq x y z
N MET A 1 -1.74 -8.61 4.07
CA MET A 1 -1.54 -7.83 5.30
C MET A 1 -0.19 -8.20 5.81
N LEU A 2 0.68 -7.21 6.00
CA LEU A 2 2.04 -7.39 6.47
C LEU A 2 2.16 -6.73 7.85
N ASN A 3 2.63 -7.50 8.82
CA ASN A 3 2.88 -7.04 10.18
C ASN A 3 4.33 -6.60 10.40
N SER A 4 5.23 -6.99 9.50
CA SER A 4 6.63 -6.59 9.52
C SER A 4 7.21 -6.49 8.12
N LYS A 5 8.31 -5.73 7.99
CA LYS A 5 9.08 -5.61 6.75
C LYS A 5 9.62 -6.94 6.23
N TYR A 6 9.87 -7.91 7.11
CA TYR A 6 10.35 -9.25 6.73
C TYR A 6 9.31 -10.06 5.95
N GLU A 7 8.05 -9.65 5.97
CA GLU A 7 6.98 -10.32 5.22
C GLU A 7 6.82 -9.76 3.79
N ILE A 8 7.47 -8.63 3.44
CA ILE A 8 7.40 -8.04 2.09
C ILE A 8 7.85 -9.05 1.03
N GLU A 9 8.89 -9.81 1.33
CA GLU A 9 9.45 -10.86 0.47
C GLU A 9 8.50 -12.06 0.27
N THR A 10 7.42 -12.15 1.06
CA THR A 10 6.37 -13.18 0.89
C THR A 10 5.22 -12.73 -0.02
N LEU A 11 5.17 -11.44 -0.40
CA LEU A 11 4.17 -10.93 -1.32
C LEU A 11 4.25 -11.65 -2.67
N LYS A 12 3.11 -11.79 -3.33
CA LYS A 12 3.04 -12.34 -4.69
C LYS A 12 2.93 -11.21 -5.71
N GLU A 13 3.29 -11.50 -6.95
CA GLU A 13 3.24 -10.52 -8.04
C GLU A 13 1.81 -10.07 -8.38
N ASP A 14 0.81 -10.90 -8.07
CA ASP A 14 -0.63 -10.68 -8.34
C ASP A 14 -1.40 -10.01 -7.20
N GLU A 15 -0.72 -9.58 -6.13
CA GLU A 15 -1.37 -8.84 -5.05
C GLU A 15 -1.74 -7.42 -5.52
N GLU A 16 -3.04 -7.14 -5.65
CA GLU A 16 -3.55 -5.84 -6.06
C GLU A 16 -3.66 -4.83 -4.89
N VAL A 17 -3.86 -5.32 -3.67
CA VAL A 17 -4.02 -4.46 -2.48
C VAL A 17 -3.19 -4.98 -1.31
N VAL A 18 -2.23 -4.17 -0.85
CA VAL A 18 -1.37 -4.49 0.28
C VAL A 18 -1.72 -3.61 1.48
N HIS A 19 -1.99 -4.24 2.61
CA HIS A 19 -2.21 -3.55 3.89
C HIS A 19 -0.99 -3.70 4.80
N LEU A 20 -0.45 -2.58 5.29
CA LEU A 20 0.69 -2.50 6.20
C LEU A 20 0.24 -2.12 7.61
N SER A 21 0.56 -2.95 8.61
CA SER A 21 0.36 -2.63 10.03
C SER A 21 1.65 -2.17 10.75
N PHE A 22 2.72 -1.94 9.99
CA PHE A 22 3.96 -1.32 10.45
C PHE A 22 4.25 -0.04 9.65
N ARG A 23 5.12 0.84 10.19
CA ARG A 23 5.59 2.03 9.48
C ARG A 23 6.63 1.62 8.42
N PRO A 24 6.35 1.77 7.12
CA PRO A 24 7.33 1.46 6.08
C PRO A 24 8.38 2.59 5.95
N SER A 25 9.58 2.20 5.56
CA SER A 25 10.61 3.10 5.01
C SER A 25 10.42 3.27 3.50
N ASN A 26 11.14 4.22 2.89
CA ASN A 26 11.13 4.38 1.44
C ASN A 26 11.60 3.11 0.71
N THR A 27 12.56 2.39 1.27
CA THR A 27 13.04 1.11 0.72
C THR A 27 11.95 0.05 0.75
N ASP A 28 11.19 -0.03 1.83
CA ASP A 28 10.09 -0.99 1.95
C ASP A 28 9.01 -0.73 0.89
N ILE A 29 8.64 0.54 0.67
CA ILE A 29 7.68 0.94 -0.39
C ILE A 29 8.18 0.52 -1.77
N MET A 30 9.44 0.83 -2.10
CA MET A 30 10.02 0.46 -3.39
C MET A 30 10.06 -1.06 -3.61
N GLN A 31 10.38 -1.83 -2.56
CA GLN A 31 10.35 -3.29 -2.62
C GLN A 31 8.95 -3.83 -2.89
N ILE A 32 7.92 -3.27 -2.24
CA ILE A 32 6.52 -3.66 -2.45
C ILE A 32 6.10 -3.38 -3.90
N ILE A 33 6.32 -2.17 -4.40
CA ILE A 33 6.00 -1.77 -5.79
C ILE A 33 6.71 -2.68 -6.79
N THR A 34 8.01 -2.90 -6.62
CA THR A 34 8.81 -3.70 -7.56
C THR A 34 8.34 -5.15 -7.63
N ARG A 35 7.84 -5.67 -6.49
CA ARG A 35 7.40 -7.06 -6.37
C ARG A 35 5.98 -7.26 -6.83
N CYS A 36 5.07 -6.34 -6.52
CA CYS A 36 3.66 -6.40 -6.86
C CYS A 36 3.40 -5.52 -8.08
N LYS A 37 3.68 -6.03 -9.29
CA LYS A 37 3.52 -5.26 -10.54
C LYS A 37 2.06 -4.88 -10.85
N GLY A 38 1.11 -5.56 -10.23
CA GLY A 38 -0.32 -5.24 -10.33
C GLY A 38 -0.86 -4.51 -9.11
N LEU A 39 -0.01 -3.96 -8.25
CA LEU A 39 -0.44 -3.23 -7.06
C LEU A 39 -1.26 -2.01 -7.48
N LYS A 40 -2.48 -1.90 -6.98
CA LYS A 40 -3.39 -0.78 -7.23
C LYS A 40 -3.57 0.09 -6.01
N ALA A 41 -3.47 -0.51 -4.82
CA ALA A 41 -3.59 0.25 -3.58
C ALA A 41 -2.65 -0.26 -2.48
N LEU A 42 -2.09 0.71 -1.74
CA LEU A 42 -1.36 0.50 -0.52
C LEU A 42 -2.14 1.11 0.65
N GLN A 43 -2.56 0.27 1.59
CA GLN A 43 -3.28 0.71 2.78
C GLN A 43 -2.37 0.73 3.99
N LEU A 44 -2.48 1.80 4.79
CA LEU A 44 -1.79 1.93 6.07
C LEU A 44 -2.63 2.74 7.09
N PRO A 45 -2.38 2.56 8.40
CA PRO A 45 -2.90 3.45 9.44
C PRO A 45 -2.56 4.92 9.16
N SER A 46 -3.50 5.82 9.49
CA SER A 46 -3.31 7.27 9.30
C SER A 46 -2.07 7.84 9.99
N SER A 47 -1.68 7.26 11.12
CA SER A 47 -0.46 7.65 11.85
C SER A 47 0.82 7.39 11.04
N TYR A 48 0.82 6.36 10.20
CA TYR A 48 1.95 6.02 9.34
C TYR A 48 1.93 6.83 8.05
N ARG A 49 0.74 7.08 7.47
CA ARG A 49 0.57 7.94 6.29
C ARG A 49 1.18 9.32 6.50
N LYS A 50 0.89 9.95 7.65
CA LYS A 50 1.43 11.27 8.01
C LYS A 50 2.96 11.35 8.07
N THR A 51 3.63 10.20 8.15
CA THR A 51 5.08 10.11 8.28
C THR A 51 5.77 9.46 7.09
N LEU A 52 5.02 9.17 6.02
CA LEU A 52 5.61 8.83 4.74
C LEU A 52 6.35 10.06 4.20
N SER A 53 7.48 9.80 3.54
CA SER A 53 8.21 10.86 2.86
C SER A 53 7.54 11.23 1.55
N ASP A 54 7.70 12.48 1.11
CA ASP A 54 7.21 12.94 -0.21
C ASP A 54 7.77 12.08 -1.36
N VAL A 55 8.98 11.55 -1.20
CA VAL A 55 9.60 10.65 -2.18
C VAL A 55 8.82 9.35 -2.29
N ALA A 56 8.44 8.73 -1.16
CA ALA A 56 7.64 7.51 -1.17
C ALA A 56 6.25 7.74 -1.78
N ILE A 57 5.61 8.87 -1.46
CA ILE A 57 4.31 9.25 -2.02
C ILE A 57 4.42 9.39 -3.54
N LYS A 58 5.42 10.13 -4.04
CA LYS A 58 5.63 10.29 -5.49
C LYS A 58 5.88 8.99 -6.22
N PHE A 59 6.59 8.04 -5.61
CA PHE A 59 6.80 6.73 -6.22
C PHE A 59 5.49 5.96 -6.39
N LEU A 60 4.61 6.02 -5.39
CA LEU A 60 3.29 5.40 -5.48
C LEU A 60 2.44 6.08 -6.57
N GLU A 61 2.45 7.41 -6.64
CA GLU A 61 1.74 8.18 -7.68
C GLU A 61 2.26 7.87 -9.10
N MET A 62 3.57 7.70 -9.27
CA MET A 62 4.17 7.36 -10.57
C MET A 62 3.75 5.98 -11.08
N GLU A 63 3.52 5.04 -10.16
CA GLU A 63 3.13 3.67 -10.44
C GLU A 63 1.60 3.47 -10.38
N ASP A 64 0.84 4.58 -10.32
CA ASP A 64 -0.62 4.61 -10.23
C ASP A 64 -1.17 3.80 -9.03
N VAL A 65 -0.44 3.80 -7.92
CA VAL A 65 -0.81 3.12 -6.68
C VAL A 65 -1.49 4.10 -5.74
N GLU A 66 -2.75 3.82 -5.41
CA GLU A 66 -3.52 4.62 -4.48
C GLU A 66 -3.10 4.40 -3.03
N LEU A 67 -3.00 5.49 -2.27
CA LEU A 67 -2.67 5.43 -0.84
C LEU A 67 -3.93 5.52 0.02
N LEU A 68 -4.32 4.37 0.58
CA LEU A 68 -5.54 4.23 1.39
C LEU A 68 -5.24 4.33 2.89
N GLU A 69 -6.17 4.93 3.64
CA GLU A 69 -6.09 4.98 5.10
C GLU A 69 -7.03 3.97 5.75
N GLY A 70 -6.51 3.22 6.72
CA GLY A 70 -7.35 2.46 7.63
C GLY A 70 -6.57 1.45 8.45
N ASP A 71 -7.06 1.20 9.66
CA ASP A 71 -6.42 0.30 10.62
C ASP A 71 -6.77 -1.19 10.39
N LEU A 72 -7.83 -1.46 9.63
CA LEU A 72 -8.29 -2.80 9.29
C LEU A 72 -8.17 -3.04 7.79
N LYS A 73 -7.72 -4.25 7.39
CA LYS A 73 -7.61 -4.67 5.98
C LYS A 73 -8.94 -4.50 5.21
N SER A 74 -10.07 -4.74 5.87
CA SER A 74 -11.41 -4.61 5.26
C SER A 74 -11.77 -3.18 4.89
N THR A 75 -11.25 -2.18 5.63
CA THR A 75 -11.57 -0.77 5.41
C THR A 75 -11.02 -0.28 4.08
N GLY A 76 -9.77 -0.61 3.76
CA GLY A 76 -9.15 -0.20 2.49
C GLY A 76 -9.77 -0.92 1.31
N ILE A 77 -10.09 -2.21 1.44
CA ILE A 77 -10.72 -2.97 0.35
C ILE A 77 -12.14 -2.45 0.04
N SER A 78 -12.93 -2.07 1.05
CA SER A 78 -14.24 -1.45 0.82
C SER A 78 -14.09 -0.13 0.09
N MET A 79 -13.20 0.73 0.58
CA MET A 79 -12.97 2.06 -0.01
C MET A 79 -12.46 1.98 -1.45
N TYR A 80 -11.52 1.08 -1.72
CA TYR A 80 -11.02 0.84 -3.07
C TYR A 80 -12.13 0.37 -4.03
N LYS A 81 -13.02 -0.52 -3.57
CA LYS A 81 -14.16 -0.97 -4.38
C LYS A 81 -15.18 0.13 -4.63
N GLU A 82 -15.38 1.03 -3.68
CA GLU A 82 -16.27 2.19 -3.86
C GLU A 82 -15.73 3.13 -4.93
N ILE A 83 -14.41 3.39 -4.93
CA ILE A 83 -13.73 4.23 -5.94
C ILE A 83 -13.76 3.58 -7.33
N ASP A 84 -13.50 2.28 -7.44
CA ASP A 84 -13.55 1.52 -8.70
C ASP A 84 -14.98 1.39 -9.27
N SER A 85 -16.01 1.56 -8.42
CA SER A 85 -17.43 1.48 -8.84
C SER A 85 -18.01 2.81 -9.37
N GLU A 86 -17.25 3.91 -9.32
CA GLU A 86 -17.68 5.22 -9.83
C GLU A 86 -17.26 5.48 -11.30
N GLU A 87 -16.72 4.48 -12.00
CA GLU A 87 -16.44 4.49 -13.46
C GLU A 87 -17.51 3.82 -14.34
#